data_AF-A0A2V6X589-F1
#
_entry.id   AF-A0A2V6X589-F1
#
_cell.length_a   1.000
_cell.length_b   1.000
_cell.length_c   1.000
_cell.angle_alpha   90.00
_cell.angle_beta   90.00
_cell.angle_gamma   90.00
#
_symmetry.space_group_name_H-M   'P 1'
#
loop_
_entity.id
_entity.type
_entity.pdbx_description
1 polymer ?
#
loop_
_entity_poly.entity_id
_entity_poly.type
_entity_poly.pdbx_seq_one_letter_code
_entity_poly.pdbx_strand_id
1 'polypeptide(L)'
;IPSRQSLAGMVGMRGAVSPKAGLFGKAAQEIRDILRAEGVAKMPLGIDLVEPPFLFALQELGIEVRDGQQVMLEARMLKSQDELTLLNMAAAMVDGVYQDIFEALKPGA
;
A
#
# COMPACT_ATOMS: atom_id res chain seq x y z
N ILE A 1 23.42 3.23 -4.16
CA ILE A 1 21.98 2.93 -4.00
C ILE A 1 21.85 1.41 -3.98
N PRO A 2 21.15 0.80 -3.00
CA PRO A 2 20.95 -0.66 -2.94
C PRO A 2 20.34 -1.24 -4.22
N SER A 3 20.74 -2.46 -4.59
CA SER A 3 20.27 -3.13 -5.81
C SER A 3 18.81 -3.58 -5.76
N ARG A 4 18.28 -3.86 -4.56
CA ARG A 4 16.86 -4.08 -4.29
C ARG A 4 16.41 -3.11 -3.21
N GLN A 5 15.39 -2.32 -3.54
CA GLN A 5 14.81 -1.33 -2.65
C GLN A 5 13.38 -1.02 -3.12
N SER A 6 12.57 -0.48 -2.22
CA SER A 6 11.29 0.10 -2.59
C SER A 6 11.51 1.39 -3.38
N LEU A 7 10.83 1.52 -4.51
CA LEU A 7 10.85 2.73 -5.33
C LEU A 7 9.72 3.65 -4.88
N ALA A 8 10.00 4.94 -4.77
CA ALA A 8 8.98 5.93 -4.43
C ALA A 8 8.02 6.10 -5.60
N GLY A 9 6.73 5.86 -5.36
CA GLY A 9 5.68 6.11 -6.35
C GLY A 9 5.13 7.53 -6.22
N MET A 10 5.24 8.34 -7.27
CA MET A 10 4.51 9.61 -7.41
C MET A 10 3.74 9.60 -8.72
N VAL A 11 2.41 9.76 -8.62
CA VAL A 11 1.51 9.81 -9.77
C VAL A 11 0.71 11.12 -9.78
N GLY A 12 -0.60 11.10 -9.56
CA GLY A 12 -1.47 12.28 -9.69
C GLY A 12 -1.72 13.07 -8.42
N MET A 13 -1.47 12.49 -7.23
CA MET A 13 -1.84 13.08 -5.94
C MET A 13 -3.31 13.54 -5.94
N ARG A 14 -4.22 12.70 -6.47
CA ARG A 14 -5.66 13.00 -6.57
C ARG A 14 -5.96 14.31 -7.32
N GLY A 15 -5.18 14.58 -8.37
CA GLY A 15 -5.35 15.74 -9.24
C GLY A 15 -4.49 16.95 -8.89
N ALA A 16 -3.69 16.91 -7.81
CA ALA A 16 -2.73 17.97 -7.52
C ALA A 16 -1.62 18.06 -8.60
N VAL A 17 -1.31 16.95 -9.26
CA VAL A 17 -0.41 16.91 -10.42
C VAL A 17 -1.22 16.67 -11.69
N SER A 18 -1.05 17.54 -12.69
CA SER A 18 -1.71 17.40 -13.98
C SER A 18 -1.31 16.10 -14.68
N PRO A 19 -2.26 15.38 -15.32
CA PRO A 19 -1.92 14.21 -16.15
C PRO A 19 -0.88 14.49 -17.24
N LYS A 20 -0.76 15.76 -17.69
CA LYS A 20 0.25 16.20 -18.66
C LYS A 20 1.70 16.00 -18.18
N ALA A 21 1.93 15.83 -16.87
CA ALA A 21 3.25 15.47 -16.34
C ALA A 21 3.71 14.06 -16.77
N GLY A 22 2.79 13.22 -17.29
CA GLY A 22 3.11 11.88 -17.80
C GLY A 22 3.47 10.87 -16.71
N LEU A 23 3.23 11.18 -15.44
CA LEU A 23 3.63 10.33 -14.31
C LEU A 23 2.85 9.01 -14.29
N PHE A 24 1.55 9.03 -14.61
CA PHE A 24 0.73 7.81 -14.69
C PHE A 24 1.29 6.80 -15.69
N GLY A 25 1.60 7.24 -16.92
CA GLY A 25 2.15 6.39 -17.96
C GLY A 25 3.54 5.83 -17.62
N LYS A 26 4.41 6.67 -17.04
CA LYS A 26 5.74 6.23 -16.58
C LYS A 26 5.64 5.18 -15.47
N ALA A 27 4.78 5.40 -14.48
CA ALA A 27 4.55 4.44 -13.39
C ALA A 27 3.91 3.13 -13.90
N ALA A 28 2.97 3.21 -14.83
CA ALA A 28 2.36 2.01 -15.43
C ALA A 28 3.40 1.20 -16.22
N GLN A 29 4.29 1.89 -16.95
CA GLN A 29 5.39 1.26 -17.68
C GLN A 29 6.36 0.55 -16.73
N GLU A 30 6.72 1.19 -15.62
CA GLU A 30 7.58 0.63 -14.59
C GLU A 30 6.96 -0.62 -13.96
N ILE A 31 5.67 -0.59 -13.60
CA ILE A 31 4.93 -1.75 -13.10
C ILE A 31 4.97 -2.89 -14.13
N ARG A 32 4.71 -2.61 -15.41
CA ARG A 32 4.76 -3.63 -16.47
C ARG A 32 6.13 -4.30 -16.54
N ASP A 33 7.20 -3.53 -16.43
CA ASP A 33 8.56 -4.04 -16.53
C ASP A 33 8.92 -4.89 -15.31
N ILE A 34 8.47 -4.51 -14.12
CA ILE A 34 8.56 -5.33 -12.90
C ILE A 34 7.81 -6.65 -13.07
N LEU A 35 6.54 -6.60 -13.51
CA LEU A 35 5.74 -7.81 -13.71
C LEU A 35 6.38 -8.78 -14.73
N ARG A 36 7.05 -8.24 -15.77
CA ARG A 36 7.81 -9.04 -16.74
C ARG A 36 9.06 -9.66 -16.12
N ALA A 37 9.83 -8.87 -15.37
CA ALA A 37 11.04 -9.34 -14.72
C ALA A 37 10.76 -10.45 -13.69
N GLU A 38 9.64 -10.35 -12.97
CA GLU A 38 9.18 -11.35 -11.99
C GLU A 38 8.44 -12.54 -12.64
N GLY A 39 8.25 -12.55 -13.96
CA GLY A 39 7.62 -13.67 -14.69
C GLY A 39 6.10 -13.76 -14.56
N VAL A 40 5.44 -12.76 -13.96
CA VAL A 40 3.99 -12.75 -13.67
C VAL A 40 3.19 -11.83 -14.59
N ALA A 41 3.79 -11.30 -15.66
CA ALA A 41 3.15 -10.34 -16.58
C ALA A 41 1.86 -10.82 -17.27
N LYS A 42 1.55 -12.13 -17.22
CA LYS A 42 0.31 -12.70 -17.76
C LYS A 42 -0.77 -12.92 -16.71
N MET A 43 -0.49 -12.60 -15.44
CA MET A 43 -1.44 -12.70 -14.34
C MET A 43 -2.16 -11.36 -14.15
N PRO A 44 -3.42 -11.37 -13.67
CA PRO A 44 -4.10 -10.13 -13.33
C PRO A 44 -3.41 -9.43 -12.15
N LEU A 45 -3.41 -8.10 -12.18
CA LEU A 45 -2.92 -7.24 -11.12
C LEU A 45 -4.08 -6.85 -10.20
N GLY A 46 -4.04 -7.29 -8.95
CA GLY A 46 -4.98 -6.85 -7.91
C GLY A 46 -4.63 -5.45 -7.42
N ILE A 47 -5.61 -4.54 -7.42
CA ILE A 47 -5.47 -3.18 -6.87
C ILE A 47 -6.63 -2.89 -5.91
N ASP A 48 -6.33 -2.30 -4.75
CA ASP A 48 -7.30 -1.92 -3.72
C ASP A 48 -7.88 -0.52 -3.99
N LEU A 49 -7.05 0.47 -4.28
CA LEU A 49 -7.45 1.84 -4.57
C LEU A 49 -6.62 2.42 -5.72
N VAL A 50 -7.30 3.06 -6.67
CA VAL A 50 -6.65 3.60 -7.87
C VAL A 50 -7.28 4.91 -8.33
N GLU A 51 -6.45 5.81 -8.86
CA GLU A 51 -6.95 6.97 -9.61
C GLU A 51 -7.33 6.53 -11.04
N PRO A 52 -8.49 6.95 -11.59
CA PRO A 52 -8.92 6.53 -12.92
C PRO A 52 -7.88 6.72 -14.03
N PRO A 53 -7.15 7.87 -14.12
CA PRO A 53 -6.10 8.03 -15.12
C PRO A 53 -4.97 7.00 -15.00
N PHE A 54 -4.68 6.51 -13.79
CA PHE A 54 -3.67 5.48 -13.59
C PHE A 54 -4.18 4.10 -14.01
N LEU A 55 -5.43 3.78 -13.69
CA LEU A 55 -6.09 2.56 -14.14
C LEU A 55 -6.08 2.46 -15.68
N PHE A 56 -6.41 3.55 -16.37
CA PHE A 56 -6.39 3.59 -17.83
C PHE A 56 -4.98 3.39 -18.38
N ALA A 57 -3.97 4.04 -17.79
CA ALA A 57 -2.58 3.85 -18.21
C ALA A 57 -2.11 2.40 -18.07
N LEU A 58 -2.54 1.66 -17.04
CA LEU A 58 -2.26 0.24 -16.89
C LEU A 58 -2.96 -0.60 -17.98
N GLN A 59 -4.23 -0.31 -18.25
CA GLN A 59 -5.02 -1.01 -19.28
C GLN A 59 -4.50 -0.78 -20.70
N GLU A 60 -4.03 0.44 -21.02
CA GLU A 60 -3.37 0.76 -22.30
C GLU A 60 -2.11 -0.08 -22.54
N LEU A 61 -1.44 -0.52 -21.46
CA LEU A 61 -0.29 -1.41 -21.52
C LEU A 61 -0.67 -2.90 -21.53
N GLY A 62 -1.96 -3.22 -21.58
CA GLY A 62 -2.49 -4.58 -21.61
C GLY A 62 -2.48 -5.28 -20.26
N ILE A 63 -2.35 -4.54 -19.15
CA ILE A 63 -2.42 -5.11 -17.80
C ILE A 63 -3.90 -5.32 -17.44
N GLU A 64 -4.27 -6.58 -17.18
CA GLU A 64 -5.58 -6.90 -16.63
C GLU A 64 -5.61 -6.51 -15.15
N VAL A 65 -6.40 -5.50 -14.80
CA VAL A 65 -6.58 -5.06 -13.40
C VAL A 65 -7.85 -5.66 -12.83
N ARG A 66 -7.77 -6.18 -11.59
CA ARG A 66 -8.92 -6.68 -10.83
C ARG A 66 -8.97 -6.01 -9.46
N ASP A 67 -10.16 -5.99 -8.86
CA ASP A 67 -10.32 -5.58 -7.47
C ASP A 67 -9.57 -6.55 -6.55
N GLY A 68 -8.53 -6.04 -5.89
CA GLY A 68 -7.69 -6.79 -4.96
C GLY A 68 -8.10 -6.60 -3.49
N GLN A 69 -9.07 -5.74 -3.21
CA GLN A 69 -9.40 -5.31 -1.84
C GLN A 69 -9.74 -6.49 -0.94
N GLN A 70 -10.66 -7.36 -1.38
CA GLN A 70 -11.12 -8.46 -0.52
C GLN A 70 -10.08 -9.55 -0.36
N VAL A 71 -9.34 -9.90 -1.41
CA VAL A 71 -8.24 -10.87 -1.33
C VAL A 71 -7.17 -10.39 -0.33
N MET A 72 -6.83 -9.10 -0.38
CA MET A 72 -5.87 -8.50 0.55
C MET A 72 -6.39 -8.50 1.99
N LEU A 73 -7.67 -8.18 2.21
CA LEU A 73 -8.29 -8.21 3.53
C LEU A 73 -8.33 -9.63 4.10
N GLU A 74 -8.74 -10.61 3.30
CA GLU A 74 -8.79 -12.01 3.70
C GLU A 74 -7.40 -12.53 4.08
N ALA A 75 -6.38 -12.25 3.27
CA ALA A 75 -5.00 -12.65 3.57
C ALA A 75 -4.50 -12.04 4.89
N ARG A 76 -4.84 -10.77 5.18
CA ARG A 76 -4.40 -10.07 6.39
C ARG A 76 -5.13 -10.47 7.66
N MET A 77 -6.21 -11.24 7.57
CA MET A 77 -6.90 -11.77 8.75
C MET A 77 -6.01 -12.75 9.52
N LEU A 78 -5.18 -13.52 8.82
CA LEU A 78 -4.24 -14.45 9.43
C LEU A 78 -2.91 -13.75 9.69
N LYS A 79 -2.50 -13.71 10.97
CA LYS A 79 -1.24 -13.08 11.39
C LYS A 79 -0.13 -14.10 11.47
N SER A 80 1.02 -13.75 10.91
CA SER A 80 2.27 -14.45 11.17
C SER A 80 2.71 -14.29 12.63
N GLN A 81 3.61 -15.16 13.09
CA GLN A 81 4.15 -15.08 14.44
C GLN A 81 4.88 -13.75 14.70
N ASP A 82 5.58 -13.23 13.69
CA ASP A 82 6.27 -11.94 13.76
C ASP A 82 5.26 -10.79 13.88
N GLU A 83 4.17 -10.81 13.09
CA GLU A 83 3.08 -9.83 13.21
C GLU A 83 2.41 -9.88 14.59
N LEU A 84 2.14 -11.08 15.13
CA LEU A 84 1.57 -11.22 16.47
C LEU A 84 2.50 -10.65 17.55
N THR A 85 3.80 -10.85 17.40
CA THR A 85 4.81 -10.28 18.31
C THR A 85 4.78 -8.75 18.27
N LEU A 86 4.73 -8.16 17.07
CA LEU A 86 4.60 -6.71 16.89
C LEU A 86 3.27 -6.18 17.45
N LEU A 87 2.17 -6.92 17.28
CA LEU A 87 0.86 -6.55 17.82
C LEU A 87 0.85 -6.59 19.36
N ASN A 88 1.48 -7.59 19.99
CA ASN A 88 1.60 -7.65 21.44
C ASN A 88 2.40 -6.46 22.00
N MET A 89 3.51 -6.11 21.34
CA MET A 89 4.30 -4.93 21.72
C MET A 89 3.49 -3.64 21.54
N ALA A 90 2.77 -3.50 20.43
CA ALA A 90 1.89 -2.36 20.20
C ALA A 90 0.79 -2.26 21.28
N ALA A 91 0.16 -3.37 21.64
CA ALA A 91 -0.85 -3.41 22.69
C ALA A 91 -0.28 -2.97 24.04
N ALA A 92 0.90 -3.45 24.41
CA ALA A 92 1.57 -3.05 25.66
C ALA A 92 1.90 -1.54 25.69
N MET A 93 2.31 -0.95 24.56
CA MET A 93 2.52 0.49 24.47
C MET A 93 1.20 1.27 24.66
N VAL A 94 0.10 0.79 24.05
CA VAL A 94 -1.22 1.40 24.22
C VAL A 94 -1.70 1.32 25.67
N ASP A 95 -1.54 0.17 26.32
CA ASP A 95 -1.89 -0.01 27.74
C ASP A 95 -1.14 0.97 28.64
N GLY A 96 0.16 1.18 28.39
CA GLY A 96 0.96 2.18 29.09
C GLY A 96 0.41 3.60 28.95
N VAL A 97 0.04 4.01 27.73
CA VAL A 97 -0.55 5.33 27.49
C VAL A 97 -1.92 5.46 28.17
N TYR A 98 -2.73 4.40 28.19
CA TYR A 98 -4.00 4.42 28.94
C TYR A 98 -3.78 4.60 30.44
N GLN A 99 -2.71 4.03 31.00
CA GLN A 99 -2.34 4.27 32.40
C GLN A 99 -1.97 5.75 32.62
N ASP A 100 -1.15 6.34 31.74
CA ASP A 100 -0.76 7.74 31.85
C ASP A 100 -1.98 8.68 31.79
N ILE A 101 -2.91 8.41 30.86
CA ILE A 101 -4.17 9.15 30.75
C ILE A 101 -4.98 9.01 32.03
N PHE A 102 -5.11 7.81 32.57
CA PHE A 102 -5.86 7.57 33.80
C PHE A 102 -5.27 8.33 34.98
N GLU A 103 -3.94 8.32 35.16
CA GLU A 103 -3.26 9.09 36.20
C GLU A 103 -3.53 10.59 36.06
N ALA A 104 -3.43 11.13 34.85
CA ALA A 104 -3.68 12.54 34.57
C ALA A 104 -5.15 12.97 34.82
N LEU A 105 -6.10 12.04 34.75
CA LEU A 105 -7.52 12.32 34.97
C LEU A 105 -7.95 12.21 36.45
N LYS A 106 -7.07 11.78 37.35
CA LYS A 106 -7.42 11.69 38.78
C LYS A 106 -7.67 13.09 39.35
N PRO A 107 -8.68 13.27 40.22
CA PRO A 107 -8.92 14.55 40.87
C PRO A 107 -7.70 15.00 41.68
N GLY A 108 -7.21 16.21 41.39
CA GLY A 108 -6.06 16.80 42.06
C GLY A 108 -4.69 16.33 41.55
N ALA A 109 -4.65 15.61 40.41
CA ALA A 109 -3.45 15.46 39.60
C ALA A 109 -3.00 16.81 38.99
#